data_AF-A0A661ZN04-F1
#
_entry.id   AF-A0A661ZN04-F1
#
_cell.length_a   1.000
_cell.length_b   1.000
_cell.length_c   1.000
_cell.angle_alpha   90.00
_cell.angle_beta   90.00
_cell.angle_gamma   90.00
#
_symmetry.space_group_name_H-M   'P 1'
#
loop_
_entity.id
_entity.type
_entity.pdbx_description
1 polymer ?
#
loop_
_entity_poly.entity_id
_entity_poly.type
_entity_poly.pdbx_seq_one_letter_code
_entity_poly.pdbx_strand_id
1 'polypeptide(L)'
;YKIIYQYKKGLNIRMFAGGFLHKKENLSSLYNFRLSGSTGAEDYTYNETFVGRYENIPNKNFFSYQFIPNDGAFSTYTPHGSTNEWLVSLNLVSPLPIPDQVPLKLYANAAAFGKSVAVPGYTDLDPFAWEAGVKLTLGKDVFQIFLPLAMSNDLTNITNDLTNTYWERIRFTLKLNSLNPFKLAKKLF
;
A
#
# COMPACT_ATOMS: atom_id res chain seq x y z
N TYR A 1 -13.01 9.06 2.35
CA TYR A 1 -14.38 9.43 1.98
C TYR A 1 -15.02 8.30 1.16
N LYS A 2 -16.34 8.13 1.17
CA LYS A 2 -17.06 7.09 0.40
C LYS A 2 -18.26 7.72 -0.31
N ILE A 3 -18.30 7.63 -1.64
CA ILE A 3 -19.42 8.11 -2.46
C ILE A 3 -20.23 6.90 -2.93
N ILE A 4 -21.55 6.91 -2.71
CA ILE A 4 -22.46 5.82 -3.12
C ILE A 4 -23.09 6.20 -4.45
N TYR A 5 -22.95 5.36 -5.48
CA TYR A 5 -23.46 5.66 -6.82
C TYR A 5 -24.61 4.75 -7.26
N GLN A 6 -24.68 3.51 -6.77
CA GLN A 6 -25.81 2.60 -7.00
C GLN A 6 -26.07 1.73 -5.76
N TYR A 7 -27.34 1.42 -5.47
CA TYR A 7 -27.84 0.50 -4.43
C TYR A 7 -26.74 -0.30 -3.68
N LYS A 8 -26.17 0.31 -2.63
CA LYS A 8 -25.14 -0.25 -1.70
C LYS A 8 -23.69 -0.35 -2.21
N LYS A 9 -23.41 -0.02 -3.47
CA LYS A 9 -22.07 0.09 -4.06
C LYS A 9 -21.54 1.52 -3.96
N GLY A 10 -20.36 1.66 -3.36
CA GLY A 10 -19.73 2.97 -3.19
C GLY A 10 -18.25 2.98 -3.51
N LEU A 11 -17.83 4.04 -4.20
CA LEU A 11 -16.45 4.40 -4.46
C LEU A 11 -15.80 4.88 -3.17
N ASN A 12 -14.71 4.25 -2.78
CA ASN A 12 -13.90 4.69 -1.64
C ASN A 12 -12.76 5.54 -2.19
N ILE A 13 -12.58 6.70 -1.57
CA ILE A 13 -11.56 7.68 -1.93
C ILE A 13 -10.72 7.92 -0.67
N ARG A 14 -9.41 7.71 -0.77
CA ARG A 14 -8.42 8.12 0.23
C ARG A 14 -7.49 9.14 -0.41
N MET A 15 -7.18 10.18 0.36
CA MET A 15 -6.18 11.17 -0.02
C MET A 15 -5.14 11.25 1.09
N PHE A 16 -3.91 11.48 0.71
CA PHE A 16 -2.80 11.78 1.61
C PHE A 16 -2.04 12.99 1.07
N ALA A 17 -1.62 13.87 1.96
CA ALA A 17 -0.73 14.99 1.63
C ALA A 17 0.16 15.24 2.84
N GLY A 18 1.47 15.30 2.62
CA GLY A 18 2.47 15.56 3.65
C GLY A 18 3.67 16.29 3.07
N GLY A 19 4.33 17.11 3.89
CA GLY A 19 5.54 17.83 3.52
C GLY A 19 6.45 18.07 4.72
N PHE A 20 7.76 18.02 4.50
CA PHE A 20 8.78 18.31 5.50
C PHE A 20 9.15 19.78 5.46
N LEU A 21 8.94 20.48 6.58
CA LEU A 21 9.34 21.89 6.73
C LEU A 21 10.83 22.04 7.02
N HIS A 22 11.43 21.05 7.68
CA HIS A 22 12.84 21.02 8.04
C HIS A 22 13.35 19.58 8.00
N LYS A 23 14.54 19.39 7.43
CA LYS A 23 15.21 18.09 7.35
C LYS A 23 16.56 18.17 8.07
N LYS A 24 16.78 17.25 9.01
CA LYS A 24 18.12 17.04 9.60
C LYS A 24 18.91 16.12 8.65
N GLU A 25 20.17 16.44 8.38
CA GLU A 25 21.00 15.69 7.42
C GLU A 25 21.12 14.20 7.75
N ASN A 26 21.05 13.83 9.03
CA ASN A 26 21.15 12.45 9.52
C ASN A 26 19.80 11.84 9.92
N LEU A 27 18.67 12.34 9.39
CA LEU A 27 17.37 11.72 9.66
C LEU A 27 17.29 10.34 9.00
N SER A 28 16.89 9.33 9.78
CA SER A 28 16.69 7.98 9.27
C SER A 28 15.63 7.95 8.16
N SER A 29 15.87 7.17 7.10
CA SER A 29 14.92 6.97 6.01
C SER A 29 13.61 6.30 6.46
N LEU A 30 13.56 5.76 7.68
CA LEU A 30 12.33 5.27 8.31
C LEU A 30 11.25 6.35 8.46
N TYR A 31 11.65 7.63 8.54
CA TYR A 31 10.70 8.74 8.71
C TYR A 31 10.21 9.33 7.39
N ASN A 32 10.84 8.97 6.27
CA ASN A 32 10.45 9.49 4.96
C ASN A 32 9.03 9.07 4.59
N PHE A 33 8.35 9.90 3.80
CA PHE A 33 7.14 9.46 3.15
C PHE A 33 7.46 8.39 2.11
N ARG A 34 6.57 7.40 1.99
CA ARG A 34 6.72 6.30 1.04
C ARG A 34 5.57 6.27 0.04
N LEU A 35 5.92 6.06 -1.23
CA LEU A 35 4.98 5.85 -2.32
C LEU A 35 4.26 4.51 -2.13
N SER A 36 5.02 3.43 -1.97
CA SER A 36 4.48 2.12 -1.59
C SER A 36 4.08 2.10 -0.13
N GLY A 37 2.98 1.40 0.17
CA GLY A 37 2.61 1.16 1.55
C GLY A 37 3.69 0.35 2.29
N SER A 38 3.84 0.66 3.57
CA SER A 38 4.96 0.21 4.41
C SER A 38 4.91 -1.29 4.70
N THR A 39 6.06 -1.93 4.63
CA THR A 39 6.33 -3.26 5.16
C THR A 39 6.44 -3.23 6.69
N GLY A 40 6.54 -4.40 7.33
CA GLY A 40 6.66 -4.48 8.78
C GLY A 40 7.93 -3.81 9.34
N ALA A 41 9.03 -3.87 8.59
CA ALA A 41 10.31 -3.25 8.96
C ALA A 41 10.30 -1.72 8.81
N GLU A 42 9.40 -1.19 7.97
CA GLU A 42 9.25 0.24 7.71
C GLU A 42 8.21 0.90 8.62
N ASP A 43 7.39 0.12 9.32
CA ASP A 43 6.38 0.62 10.26
C ASP A 43 7.01 1.08 11.57
N TYR A 44 7.44 2.35 11.60
CA TYR A 44 7.99 3.01 12.79
C TYR A 44 6.95 3.31 13.87
N THR A 45 5.65 3.29 13.53
CA THR A 45 4.57 3.61 14.48
C THR A 45 4.13 2.42 15.31
N TYR A 46 4.43 1.20 14.85
CA TYR A 46 3.98 -0.06 15.44
C TYR A 46 2.46 -0.14 15.63
N ASN A 47 1.70 0.60 14.82
CA ASN A 47 0.25 0.68 14.94
C ASN A 47 -0.45 -0.59 14.45
N GLU A 48 0.12 -1.31 13.49
CA GLU A 48 -0.51 -2.51 12.91
C GLU A 48 0.25 -3.78 13.29
N THR A 49 -0.49 -4.88 13.45
CA THR A 49 0.11 -6.18 13.77
C THR A 49 0.56 -6.90 12.50
N PHE A 50 1.85 -7.24 12.43
CA PHE A 50 2.42 -8.07 11.37
C PHE A 50 2.72 -9.47 11.89
N VAL A 51 2.40 -10.49 11.09
CA VAL A 51 2.75 -11.88 11.41
C VAL A 51 4.25 -12.09 11.25
N GLY A 52 4.85 -11.53 10.19
CA GLY A 52 6.29 -11.56 9.93
C GLY A 52 6.88 -10.15 9.80
N ARG A 53 6.95 -9.39 10.91
CA ARG A 53 7.35 -7.96 10.88
C ARG A 53 8.72 -7.73 10.22
N TYR A 54 9.66 -8.62 10.47
CA TYR A 54 11.04 -8.51 9.97
C TYR A 54 11.28 -9.36 8.71
N GLU A 55 10.21 -9.91 8.13
CA GLU A 55 10.29 -10.60 6.84
C GLU A 55 10.44 -9.55 5.73
N ASN A 56 11.46 -9.73 4.89
CA ASN A 56 11.76 -8.82 3.80
C ASN A 56 11.44 -9.47 2.46
N ILE A 57 10.91 -8.68 1.52
CA ILE A 57 10.51 -9.15 0.18
C ILE A 57 11.63 -9.89 -0.58
N PRO A 58 12.92 -9.52 -0.48
CA PRO A 58 14.00 -10.29 -1.09
C PRO A 58 14.08 -11.76 -0.66
N ASN A 59 13.61 -12.11 0.54
CA ASN A 59 13.59 -13.49 1.04
C ASN A 59 12.38 -14.28 0.52
N LYS A 60 11.45 -13.64 -0.21
CA LYS A 60 10.28 -14.24 -0.87
C LYS A 60 9.35 -15.03 0.06
N ASN A 61 9.35 -14.72 1.35
CA ASN A 61 8.44 -15.32 2.32
C ASN A 61 7.02 -14.77 2.10
N PHE A 62 5.99 -15.62 2.22
CA PHE A 62 4.59 -15.18 2.13
C PHE A 62 4.30 -13.97 3.02
N PHE A 63 4.77 -13.96 4.27
CA PHE A 63 4.51 -12.86 5.20
C PHE A 63 5.24 -11.55 4.85
N SER A 64 6.28 -11.60 4.01
CA SER A 64 6.99 -10.39 3.55
C SER A 64 6.14 -9.51 2.62
N TYR A 65 5.12 -10.09 1.99
CA TYR A 65 4.18 -9.37 1.13
C TYR A 65 3.06 -8.68 1.91
N GLN A 66 3.04 -8.79 3.25
CA GLN A 66 2.13 -8.03 4.10
C GLN A 66 2.54 -6.55 4.10
N PHE A 67 1.56 -5.65 3.98
CA PHE A 67 1.81 -4.21 4.05
C PHE A 67 0.67 -3.40 4.63
N ILE A 68 1.01 -2.19 5.07
CA ILE A 68 0.06 -1.17 5.51
C ILE A 68 -0.14 -0.16 4.37
N PRO A 69 -1.37 0.14 3.94
CA PRO A 69 -1.64 1.19 2.98
C PRO A 69 -1.57 2.59 3.62
N ASN A 70 -0.39 2.98 4.11
CA ASN A 70 -0.07 4.32 4.62
C ASN A 70 0.58 5.19 3.53
N ASP A 71 0.70 6.50 3.79
CA ASP A 71 1.32 7.47 2.90
C ASP A 71 0.78 7.40 1.46
N GLY A 72 1.59 7.02 0.48
CA GLY A 72 1.19 6.84 -0.92
C GLY A 72 0.21 5.69 -1.11
N ALA A 73 0.27 4.68 -0.24
CA ALA A 73 -0.59 3.50 -0.19
C ALA A 73 -0.60 2.67 -1.49
N PHE A 74 0.47 2.76 -2.27
CA PHE A 74 0.65 1.87 -3.41
C PHE A 74 0.86 0.45 -2.93
N SER A 75 0.13 -0.47 -3.57
CA SER A 75 0.22 -1.91 -3.39
C SER A 75 1.50 -2.46 -4.01
N THR A 76 1.97 -1.92 -5.13
CA THR A 76 3.26 -2.27 -5.72
C THR A 76 4.38 -1.82 -4.78
N TYR A 77 5.29 -2.73 -4.45
CA TYR A 77 6.43 -2.41 -3.60
C TYR A 77 7.50 -1.66 -4.40
N THR A 78 8.03 -0.58 -3.82
CA THR A 78 9.19 0.13 -4.37
C THR A 78 10.10 0.60 -3.23
N PRO A 79 11.33 0.07 -3.11
CA PRO A 79 12.28 0.55 -2.11
C PRO A 79 12.82 1.95 -2.44
N HIS A 80 12.67 2.40 -3.69
CA HIS A 80 13.18 3.69 -4.19
C HIS A 80 12.11 4.80 -4.21
N GLY A 81 10.85 4.46 -3.92
CA GLY A 81 9.73 5.41 -3.84
C GLY A 81 9.64 6.16 -2.51
N SER A 82 10.78 6.58 -1.95
CA SER A 82 10.82 7.28 -0.66
C SER A 82 11.24 8.74 -0.85
N THR A 83 10.57 9.68 -0.17
CA THR A 83 10.87 11.11 -0.24
C THR A 83 10.88 11.75 1.14
N ASN A 84 11.77 12.70 1.35
CA ASN A 84 11.84 13.55 2.54
C ASN A 84 11.50 15.02 2.23
N GLU A 85 10.78 15.28 1.13
CA GLU A 85 10.32 16.61 0.75
C GLU A 85 8.81 16.74 0.91
N TRP A 86 8.04 16.13 0.01
CA TRP A 86 6.59 16.14 0.04
C TRP A 86 6.02 14.96 -0.75
N LEU A 87 4.82 14.52 -0.39
CA LEU A 87 4.08 13.46 -1.08
C LEU A 87 2.60 13.80 -1.03
N VAL A 88 1.94 13.72 -2.19
CA VAL A 88 0.48 13.78 -2.32
C VAL A 88 0.01 12.52 -3.04
N SER A 89 -1.02 11.85 -2.53
CA SER A 89 -1.59 10.67 -3.16
C SER A 89 -3.11 10.64 -3.13
N LEU A 90 -3.66 9.98 -4.13
CA LEU A 90 -5.08 9.69 -4.30
C LEU A 90 -5.24 8.19 -4.54
N ASN A 91 -6.05 7.54 -3.71
CA ASN A 91 -6.38 6.12 -3.83
C ASN A 91 -7.88 5.95 -4.02
N LEU A 92 -8.25 5.24 -5.07
CA LEU A 92 -9.63 4.96 -5.45
C LEU A 92 -9.88 3.46 -5.36
N VAL A 93 -11.00 3.07 -4.76
CA VAL A 93 -11.46 1.67 -4.74
C VAL A 93 -12.94 1.61 -5.09
N SER A 94 -13.25 0.95 -6.20
CA SER A 94 -14.63 0.81 -6.67
C SER A 94 -15.07 -0.67 -6.66
N PRO A 95 -16.25 -1.00 -6.13
CA PRO A 95 -16.82 -2.33 -6.32
C PRO A 95 -17.19 -2.55 -7.79
N LEU A 96 -17.03 -3.77 -8.27
CA LEU A 96 -17.46 -4.13 -9.62
C LEU A 96 -18.99 -4.20 -9.70
N PRO A 97 -19.60 -4.01 -10.89
CA PRO A 97 -21.04 -4.19 -11.11
C PRO A 97 -21.49 -5.67 -11.09
N ILE A 98 -20.82 -6.50 -10.28
CA ILE A 98 -21.09 -7.93 -10.06
C ILE A 98 -21.81 -8.16 -8.71
N PRO A 99 -22.38 -9.34 -8.43
CA PRO A 99 -23.08 -9.58 -7.16
C PRO A 99 -22.21 -9.26 -5.93
N ASP A 100 -22.80 -8.66 -4.89
CA ASP A 100 -22.09 -8.20 -3.67
C ASP A 100 -21.38 -9.32 -2.89
N GLN A 101 -21.74 -10.58 -3.18
CA GLN A 101 -21.10 -11.78 -2.62
C GLN A 101 -19.69 -12.00 -3.20
N VAL A 102 -19.40 -11.45 -4.38
CA VAL A 102 -18.07 -11.56 -5.00
C VAL A 102 -17.16 -10.50 -4.35
N PRO A 103 -16.10 -10.91 -3.63
CA PRO A 103 -15.28 -9.98 -2.86
C PRO A 103 -14.29 -9.19 -3.72
N LEU A 104 -14.63 -8.90 -4.97
CA LEU A 104 -13.73 -8.31 -5.97
C LEU A 104 -14.03 -6.83 -6.19
N LYS A 105 -12.99 -6.00 -6.14
CA LYS A 105 -13.04 -4.55 -6.34
C LYS A 105 -11.94 -4.14 -7.31
N LEU A 106 -12.12 -3.04 -8.02
CA LEU A 106 -11.05 -2.36 -8.75
C LEU A 106 -10.38 -1.35 -7.82
N TYR A 107 -9.08 -1.15 -7.98
CA TYR A 107 -8.37 -0.05 -7.37
C TYR A 107 -7.50 0.69 -8.38
N ALA A 108 -7.31 1.97 -8.11
CA ALA A 108 -6.37 2.82 -8.83
C ALA A 108 -5.75 3.80 -7.83
N ASN A 109 -4.44 3.97 -7.91
CA ASN A 109 -3.66 4.87 -7.08
C ASN A 109 -2.85 5.80 -7.97
N ALA A 110 -2.76 7.07 -7.61
CA ALA A 110 -1.91 8.04 -8.25
C ALA A 110 -1.23 8.89 -7.17
N ALA A 111 0.02 9.27 -7.39
CA ALA A 111 0.76 10.12 -6.47
C ALA A 111 1.73 11.02 -7.20
N ALA A 112 1.94 12.19 -6.63
CA ALA A 112 3.03 13.08 -6.97
C ALA A 112 3.91 13.29 -5.74
N PHE A 113 5.21 13.37 -5.93
CA PHE A 113 6.17 13.52 -4.83
C PHE A 113 7.36 14.39 -5.22
N GLY A 114 7.99 14.96 -4.20
CA GLY A 114 9.26 15.65 -4.34
C GLY A 114 10.39 14.66 -4.65
N LYS A 115 11.63 15.15 -4.61
CA LYS A 115 12.78 14.32 -5.00
C LYS A 115 12.83 13.01 -4.21
N SER A 116 13.04 11.89 -4.91
CA SER A 116 13.30 10.61 -4.27
C SER A 116 14.64 10.63 -3.53
N VAL A 117 14.70 9.91 -2.41
CA VAL A 117 15.95 9.65 -1.72
C VAL A 117 16.77 8.70 -2.58
N ALA A 118 17.94 9.17 -3.02
CA ALA A 118 18.82 8.42 -3.90
C ALA A 118 19.22 7.09 -3.25
N VAL A 119 19.12 6.01 -4.03
CA VAL A 119 19.61 4.69 -3.66
C VAL A 119 20.74 4.32 -4.63
N PRO A 120 21.96 3.98 -4.14
CA PRO A 120 23.07 3.65 -5.01
C PRO A 120 22.70 2.53 -6.02
N GLY A 121 22.98 2.78 -7.30
CA GLY A 121 22.69 1.83 -8.38
C GLY A 121 21.30 1.94 -9.01
N TYR A 122 20.45 2.88 -8.55
CA TYR A 122 19.10 3.08 -9.09
C TYR A 122 18.88 4.53 -9.52
N THR A 123 18.09 4.72 -10.58
CA THR A 123 17.66 6.04 -11.04
C THR A 123 16.55 6.58 -10.15
N ASP A 124 16.52 7.91 -9.99
CA ASP A 124 15.39 8.58 -9.35
C ASP A 124 14.09 8.27 -10.12
N LEU A 125 13.00 8.07 -9.39
CA LEU A 125 11.67 7.90 -9.96
C LEU A 125 11.16 9.22 -10.55
N ASP A 126 10.38 9.15 -11.62
CA ASP A 126 9.55 10.26 -12.07
C ASP A 126 8.71 10.81 -10.89
N PRO A 127 8.64 12.15 -10.71
CA PRO A 127 7.86 12.78 -9.64
C PRO A 127 6.36 12.49 -9.69
N PHE A 128 5.88 11.76 -10.71
CA PHE A 128 4.52 11.24 -10.79
C PHE A 128 4.51 9.71 -11.01
N ALA A 129 3.72 9.00 -10.19
CA ALA A 129 3.52 7.57 -10.30
C ALA A 129 2.03 7.19 -10.21
N TRP A 130 1.67 6.09 -10.86
CA TRP A 130 0.33 5.53 -10.77
C TRP A 130 0.34 4.00 -10.88
N GLU A 131 -0.67 3.37 -10.31
CA GLU A 131 -0.95 1.93 -10.44
C GLU A 131 -2.45 1.66 -10.45
N ALA A 132 -2.85 0.56 -11.07
CA ALA A 132 -4.21 0.08 -11.09
C ALA A 132 -4.24 -1.44 -11.08
N GLY A 133 -5.30 -1.99 -10.51
CA GLY A 133 -5.45 -3.43 -10.43
C GLY A 133 -6.74 -3.88 -9.79
N VAL A 134 -6.73 -5.14 -9.38
CA VAL A 134 -7.86 -5.81 -8.76
C VAL A 134 -7.56 -6.07 -7.29
N LYS A 135 -8.55 -5.84 -6.44
CA LYS A 135 -8.47 -6.06 -5.00
C LYS A 135 -9.51 -7.08 -4.56
N LEU A 136 -9.05 -8.14 -3.89
CA LEU A 136 -9.91 -9.07 -3.16
C LEU A 136 -10.10 -8.58 -1.72
N THR A 137 -11.32 -8.65 -1.18
CA THR A 137 -11.64 -8.24 0.19
C THR A 137 -12.44 -9.30 0.93
N LEU A 138 -11.82 -9.96 1.91
CA LEU A 138 -12.42 -11.03 2.70
C LEU A 138 -12.70 -10.57 4.14
N GLY A 139 -13.76 -11.14 4.74
CA GLY A 139 -14.06 -10.97 6.17
C GLY A 139 -14.28 -9.53 6.61
N LYS A 140 -15.18 -8.76 5.96
CA LYS A 140 -15.47 -7.34 6.30
C LYS A 140 -14.20 -6.45 6.32
N ASP A 141 -13.42 -6.51 5.24
CA ASP A 141 -12.19 -5.73 5.04
C ASP A 141 -10.98 -6.12 5.95
N VAL A 142 -11.05 -7.27 6.64
CA VAL A 142 -9.97 -7.81 7.49
C VAL A 142 -8.77 -8.27 6.66
N PHE A 143 -9.01 -9.03 5.60
CA PHE A 143 -7.96 -9.55 4.73
C PHE A 143 -8.16 -9.04 3.31
N GLN A 144 -7.17 -8.33 2.78
CA GLN A 144 -7.24 -7.70 1.47
C GLN A 144 -6.04 -8.13 0.63
N ILE A 145 -6.28 -8.57 -0.60
CA ILE A 145 -5.23 -8.99 -1.53
C ILE A 145 -5.27 -8.06 -2.73
N PHE A 146 -4.10 -7.58 -3.15
CA PHE A 146 -3.95 -6.62 -4.24
C PHE A 146 -3.19 -7.28 -5.39
N LEU A 147 -3.83 -7.30 -6.56
CA LEU A 147 -3.31 -7.84 -7.80
C LEU A 147 -3.05 -6.67 -8.76
N PRO A 148 -1.81 -6.14 -8.82
CA PRO A 148 -1.48 -5.04 -9.73
C PRO A 148 -1.54 -5.51 -11.19
N LEU A 149 -2.26 -4.76 -12.02
CA LEU A 149 -2.45 -5.09 -13.45
C LEU A 149 -1.74 -4.10 -14.38
N ALA A 150 -1.66 -2.83 -13.98
CA ALA A 150 -1.01 -1.77 -14.74
C ALA A 150 -0.37 -0.75 -13.79
N MET A 151 0.72 -0.12 -14.22
CA MET A 151 1.42 0.92 -13.47
C MET A 151 2.27 1.78 -14.40
N SER A 152 2.82 2.88 -13.87
CA SER A 152 3.78 3.72 -14.61
C SER A 152 5.03 2.93 -15.04
N ASN A 153 5.73 3.44 -16.06
CA ASN A 153 6.92 2.78 -16.63
C ASN A 153 8.01 2.55 -15.57
N ASP A 154 8.28 3.56 -14.73
CA ASP A 154 9.31 3.43 -13.70
C ASP A 154 8.96 2.41 -12.64
N LEU A 155 7.69 2.36 -12.20
CA LEU A 155 7.23 1.31 -11.29
C LEU A 155 7.31 -0.07 -11.93
N THR A 156 7.02 -0.16 -13.24
CA THR A 156 7.13 -1.41 -14.00
C THR A 156 8.59 -1.89 -14.04
N ASN A 157 9.53 -1.00 -14.33
CA ASN A 157 10.96 -1.31 -14.38
C ASN A 157 11.47 -1.79 -13.02
N ILE A 158 11.19 -1.04 -11.94
CA ILE A 158 11.55 -1.43 -10.58
C ILE A 158 10.94 -2.78 -10.20
N THR A 159 9.67 -3.00 -10.53
CA THR A 159 9.00 -4.26 -10.23
C THR A 159 9.64 -5.43 -10.99
N ASN A 160 10.03 -5.23 -12.24
CA ASN A 160 10.72 -6.25 -13.04
C ASN A 160 12.12 -6.57 -12.48
N ASP A 161 12.82 -5.58 -11.93
CA ASP A 161 14.13 -5.77 -11.31
C ASP A 161 14.03 -6.51 -9.96
N LEU A 162 12.93 -6.33 -9.24
CA LEU A 162 12.71 -6.90 -7.90
C LEU A 162 12.01 -8.26 -7.92
N THR A 163 11.27 -8.59 -8.98
CA THR A 163 10.40 -9.78 -9.05
C THR A 163 10.69 -10.66 -10.25
N ASN A 164 10.77 -11.96 -10.04
CA ASN A 164 10.97 -12.95 -11.09
C ASN A 164 9.65 -13.45 -11.68
N THR A 165 8.58 -13.41 -10.89
CA THR A 165 7.26 -13.91 -11.30
C THR A 165 6.16 -12.93 -10.91
N TYR A 166 5.03 -12.99 -11.60
CA TYR A 166 3.88 -12.14 -11.29
C TYR A 166 3.37 -12.33 -9.84
N TRP A 167 3.47 -13.53 -9.28
CA TRP A 167 3.00 -13.83 -7.92
C TRP A 167 3.75 -13.04 -6.84
N GLU A 168 5.02 -12.69 -7.09
CA GLU A 168 5.84 -11.89 -6.18
C GLU A 168 5.43 -10.40 -6.17
N ARG A 169 4.55 -9.98 -7.11
CA ARG A 169 3.98 -8.62 -7.17
C ARG A 169 2.73 -8.49 -6.32
N ILE A 170 2.11 -9.61 -5.95
CA ILE A 170 0.86 -9.64 -5.18
C ILE A 170 1.19 -9.34 -3.73
N ARG A 171 0.53 -8.32 -3.18
CA ARG A 171 0.67 -7.92 -1.78
C ARG A 171 -0.66 -7.97 -1.06
N PHE A 172 -0.62 -8.07 0.26
CA PHE A 172 -1.83 -8.16 1.07
C PHE A 172 -1.77 -7.31 2.33
N THR A 173 -2.94 -6.97 2.85
CA THR A 173 -3.09 -6.33 4.15
C THR A 173 -3.91 -7.23 5.06
N LEU A 174 -3.48 -7.34 6.31
CA LEU A 174 -4.17 -8.10 7.35
C LEU A 174 -4.42 -7.19 8.57
N LYS A 175 -5.67 -6.83 8.82
CA LYS A 175 -6.07 -5.91 9.90
C LYS A 175 -6.41 -6.65 11.19
N LEU A 176 -5.43 -7.31 11.79
CA LEU A 176 -5.63 -8.12 13.02
C LEU A 176 -6.15 -7.29 14.21
N ASN A 177 -5.80 -6.00 14.27
CA ASN A 177 -6.27 -5.10 15.34
C ASN A 177 -7.79 -4.96 15.37
N SER A 178 -8.45 -5.14 14.21
CA SER A 178 -9.92 -5.14 14.12
C SER A 178 -10.56 -6.43 14.69
N LEU A 179 -9.78 -7.50 14.82
CA LEU A 179 -10.20 -8.82 15.31
C LEU A 179 -9.96 -9.00 16.82
N ASN A 180 -9.91 -7.93 17.61
CA ASN A 180 -9.65 -8.03 19.05
C ASN A 180 -10.60 -9.08 19.70
N PRO A 181 -10.08 -10.23 20.16
CA PRO A 181 -10.89 -11.36 20.59
C PRO A 181 -11.72 -11.02 21.83
N PHE A 182 -11.23 -10.13 22.68
CA PHE A 182 -11.96 -9.65 23.85
C PHE A 182 -13.14 -8.74 23.46
N LYS A 183 -12.98 -7.90 22.42
CA LYS A 183 -14.09 -7.11 21.86
C LYS A 183 -15.10 -7.98 21.11
N LEU A 184 -14.64 -9.06 20.47
CA LEU A 184 -15.52 -10.02 19.80
C LEU A 184 -16.33 -10.83 20.80
N ALA A 185 -15.70 -11.32 21.88
CA ALA A 185 -16.35 -12.06 22.96
C ALA A 185 -17.44 -11.21 23.64
N LYS A 186 -17.16 -9.94 23.93
CA LYS A 186 -18.14 -9.00 24.51
C LYS A 186 -19.30 -8.60 23.57
N LYS A 187 -19.25 -9.00 22.30
CA LYS A 187 -20.36 -8.84 21.34
C LYS A 187 -21.20 -10.11 21.20
N LEU A 188 -20.69 -11.25 21.66
CA LEU A 188 -21.33 -12.56 21.57
C LEU A 188 -21.96 -13.00 22.90
N PHE A 189 -21.47 -12.45 24.02
CA PHE A 189 -22.02 -12.57 25.38
C PHE A 189 -22.39 -11.18 25.89
#